data_AF-A0A1S1D4S4-F1
#
_entry.id   AF-A0A1S1D4S4-F1
#
_cell.length_a   1.000
_cell.length_b   1.000
_cell.length_c   1.000
_cell.angle_alpha   90.00
_cell.angle_beta   90.00
_cell.angle_gamma   90.00
#
_symmetry.space_group_name_H-M   'P 1'
#
loop_
_entity.id
_entity.type
_entity.pdbx_description
1 polymer ?
#
loop_
_entity_poly.entity_id
_entity_poly.type
_entity_poly.pdbx_seq_one_letter_code
_entity_poly.pdbx_strand_id
1 'polypeptide(L)'
;MALYLVELTPAQPSKDEATALIETVNSSLTNGAELIETQVSADHKIVFVIVESENTAFGPDLAAAIGERATVAGPDAVRLVGAELEDIKKLKKDADYLVEWDIPAEITMEQYLTRKKANAPKYAEVPEVSFLRTYVREDTAKCLCFYDAPDEEAVVRARKAVSTPIDRLFKLHA
;
A
#
# COMPACT_ATOMS: atom_id res chain seq x y z
N MET A 1 -4.75 17.18 -5.36
CA MET A 1 -3.56 16.40 -5.74
C MET A 1 -3.98 14.93 -5.83
N ALA A 2 -3.18 14.08 -6.45
CA ALA A 2 -3.44 12.65 -6.57
C ALA A 2 -2.47 11.86 -5.70
N LEU A 3 -2.84 10.64 -5.33
CA LEU A 3 -1.97 9.72 -4.60
C LEU A 3 -1.24 8.81 -5.59
N TYR A 4 0.01 8.51 -5.28
CA TYR A 4 0.88 7.65 -6.06
C TYR A 4 1.52 6.59 -5.18
N LEU A 5 1.48 5.34 -5.62
CA LEU A 5 2.22 4.24 -5.02
C LEU A 5 3.61 4.16 -5.68
N VAL A 6 4.64 4.14 -4.84
CA VAL A 6 5.99 3.73 -5.20
C VAL A 6 6.37 2.53 -4.34
N GLU A 7 7.02 1.55 -4.96
CA GLU A 7 7.50 0.36 -4.28
C GLU A 7 9.01 0.26 -4.43
N LEU A 8 9.69 0.10 -3.30
CA LEU A 8 11.13 -0.06 -3.25
C LEU A 8 11.44 -1.49 -2.84
N THR A 9 12.27 -2.16 -3.63
CA THR A 9 12.84 -3.47 -3.29
C THR A 9 14.32 -3.28 -2.96
N PRO A 10 14.71 -3.24 -1.67
CA PRO A 10 16.10 -3.00 -1.28
C PRO A 10 17.03 -4.08 -1.85
N ALA A 11 18.19 -3.67 -2.34
CA ALA A 11 19.23 -4.60 -2.81
C ALA A 11 19.79 -5.44 -1.66
N GLN A 12 19.83 -4.87 -0.45
CA GLN A 12 20.20 -5.56 0.78
C GLN A 12 19.11 -5.33 1.86
N PRO A 13 18.11 -6.22 1.95
CA PRO A 13 17.01 -6.10 2.91
C PRO A 13 17.49 -6.05 4.36
N SER A 14 17.23 -4.93 5.04
CA SER A 14 17.43 -4.78 6.48
C SER A 14 16.58 -3.64 7.02
N LYS A 15 16.39 -3.59 8.34
CA LYS A 15 15.66 -2.49 9.01
C LYS A 15 16.33 -1.13 8.78
N ASP A 16 17.65 -1.09 8.93
CA ASP A 16 18.42 0.14 8.76
C ASP A 16 18.34 0.63 7.32
N GLU A 17 18.42 -0.28 6.34
CA GLU A 17 18.29 0.08 4.93
C GLU A 17 16.88 0.57 4.60
N ALA A 18 15.83 -0.10 5.07
CA ALA A 18 14.46 0.36 4.86
C ALA A 18 14.24 1.77 5.45
N THR A 19 14.76 2.03 6.66
CA THR A 19 14.70 3.35 7.30
C THR A 19 15.42 4.40 6.47
N ALA A 20 16.65 4.12 6.04
CA ALA A 20 17.46 5.04 5.25
C ALA A 20 16.86 5.29 3.84
N LEU A 21 16.18 4.29 3.25
CA LEU A 21 15.44 4.47 1.99
C LEU A 21 14.23 5.40 2.19
N ILE A 22 13.48 5.25 3.29
CA ILE A 22 12.36 6.13 3.62
C ILE A 22 12.83 7.59 3.84
N GLU A 23 13.94 7.79 4.54
CA GLU A 23 14.55 9.11 4.69
C GLU A 23 14.98 9.69 3.34
N THR A 24 15.57 8.86 2.48
CA THR A 24 15.95 9.26 1.11
C THR A 24 14.73 9.67 0.30
N VAL A 25 13.65 8.88 0.32
CA VAL A 25 12.36 9.23 -0.30
C VAL A 25 11.94 10.61 0.16
N ASN A 26 11.76 10.80 1.47
CA ASN A 26 11.24 12.04 2.04
C ASN A 26 12.08 13.27 1.66
N SER A 27 13.41 13.14 1.62
CA SER A 27 14.32 14.23 1.25
C SER A 27 14.40 14.50 -0.26
N SER A 28 14.02 13.53 -1.10
CA SER A 28 14.10 13.61 -2.56
C SER A 28 12.80 14.04 -3.24
N LEU A 29 11.69 14.14 -2.50
CA LEU A 29 10.41 14.57 -3.06
C LEU A 29 10.50 16.04 -3.52
N THR A 30 10.32 16.25 -4.81
CA THR A 30 10.31 17.57 -5.47
C THR A 30 8.91 17.93 -5.97
N ASN A 31 8.76 19.11 -6.58
CA ASN A 31 7.53 19.52 -7.28
C ASN A 31 6.26 19.56 -6.40
N GLY A 32 6.43 19.86 -5.11
CA GLY A 32 5.31 19.89 -4.15
C GLY A 32 4.78 18.51 -3.76
N ALA A 33 5.51 17.43 -4.08
CA ALA A 33 5.16 16.10 -3.62
C ALA A 33 5.36 15.96 -2.10
N GLU A 34 4.43 15.26 -1.44
CA GLU A 34 4.41 15.03 0.00
C GLU A 34 4.39 13.52 0.29
N LEU A 35 5.23 13.07 1.21
CA LEU A 35 5.19 11.69 1.70
C LEU A 35 3.99 11.53 2.64
N ILE A 36 3.07 10.62 2.31
CA ILE A 36 1.82 10.40 3.04
C ILE A 36 1.91 9.23 4.00
N GLU A 37 2.46 8.13 3.52
CA GLU A 37 2.49 6.87 4.28
C GLU A 37 3.63 6.00 3.77
N THR A 38 4.31 5.31 4.69
CA THR A 38 5.25 4.24 4.36
C THR A 38 4.91 2.99 5.14
N GLN A 39 5.04 1.84 4.50
CA GLN A 39 4.83 0.53 5.13
C GLN A 39 5.96 -0.40 4.71
N VAL A 40 6.57 -1.10 5.66
CA VAL A 40 7.71 -1.98 5.42
C VAL A 40 7.30 -3.41 5.71
N SER A 41 7.62 -4.34 4.81
CA SER A 41 7.41 -5.76 5.13
C SER A 41 8.30 -6.21 6.29
N ALA A 42 7.84 -7.16 7.09
CA ALA A 42 8.57 -7.66 8.26
C ALA A 42 9.95 -8.26 7.93
N ASP A 43 10.14 -8.73 6.69
CA ASP A 43 11.41 -9.22 6.16
C ASP A 43 12.25 -8.13 5.46
N HIS A 44 11.78 -6.88 5.46
CA HIS A 44 12.40 -5.70 4.87
C HIS A 44 12.68 -5.80 3.37
N LYS A 45 12.03 -6.74 2.67
CA LYS A 45 12.21 -6.94 1.23
C LYS A 45 11.45 -5.95 0.37
N ILE A 46 10.44 -5.29 0.93
CA ILE A 46 9.66 -4.28 0.22
C ILE A 46 9.29 -3.13 1.15
N VAL A 47 9.41 -1.91 0.61
CA VAL A 47 8.91 -0.68 1.21
C VAL A 47 7.84 -0.12 0.28
N PHE A 48 6.62 -0.02 0.78
CA PHE A 48 5.50 0.63 0.10
C PHE A 48 5.49 2.09 0.51
N VAL A 49 5.38 2.99 -0.45
CA VAL A 49 5.42 4.43 -0.25
C VAL A 49 4.22 5.05 -0.95
N ILE A 50 3.43 5.84 -0.22
CA ILE A 50 2.35 6.63 -0.77
C ILE A 50 2.77 8.10 -0.79
N VAL A 51 2.71 8.71 -1.96
CA VAL A 51 3.07 10.11 -2.20
C VAL A 51 1.85 10.87 -2.72
N GLU A 52 1.56 12.03 -2.14
CA GLU A 52 0.58 12.97 -2.71
C GLU A 52 1.32 13.97 -3.60
N SER A 53 0.91 14.10 -4.85
CA SER A 53 1.54 15.02 -5.81
C SER A 53 0.53 15.51 -6.86
N GLU A 54 0.84 16.58 -7.57
CA GLU A 54 0.05 17.01 -8.73
C GLU A 54 0.23 16.07 -9.94
N ASN A 55 1.42 15.50 -10.08
CA ASN A 55 1.82 14.62 -11.18
C ASN A 55 3.01 13.74 -10.79
N THR A 56 3.49 12.91 -11.71
CA THR A 56 4.58 11.94 -11.50
C THR A 56 6.00 12.50 -11.68
N ALA A 57 6.17 13.83 -11.84
CA ALA A 57 7.49 14.43 -12.12
C ALA A 57 8.51 14.27 -11.00
N PHE A 58 8.10 13.93 -9.78
CA PHE A 58 9.02 13.57 -8.68
C PHE A 58 9.71 12.21 -8.91
N GLY A 59 9.14 11.34 -9.76
CA GLY A 59 9.60 9.96 -9.94
C GLY A 59 11.06 9.82 -10.40
N PRO A 60 11.52 10.56 -11.44
CA PRO A 60 12.92 10.51 -11.86
C PRO A 60 13.92 10.96 -10.79
N ASP A 61 13.61 12.04 -10.05
CA ASP A 61 14.47 12.55 -8.97
C ASP A 61 14.55 11.53 -7.82
N LEU A 62 13.40 10.95 -7.45
CA LEU A 62 13.32 9.89 -6.46
C LEU A 62 14.16 8.67 -6.89
N ALA A 63 13.98 8.18 -8.12
CA ALA A 63 14.73 7.02 -8.62
C ALA A 63 16.24 7.29 -8.66
N ALA A 64 16.65 8.49 -9.05
CA ALA A 64 18.06 8.90 -9.04
C ALA A 64 18.64 8.97 -7.62
N ALA A 65 17.87 9.46 -6.64
CA ALA A 65 18.28 9.53 -5.26
C ALA A 65 18.42 8.14 -4.60
N ILE A 66 17.53 7.21 -4.95
CA ILE A 66 17.59 5.81 -4.50
C ILE A 66 18.78 5.08 -5.14
N GLY A 67 19.02 5.28 -6.43
CA GLY A 67 20.15 4.70 -7.16
C GLY A 67 20.16 3.17 -7.10
N GLU A 68 21.36 2.58 -6.94
CA GLU A 68 21.53 1.11 -6.91
C GLU A 68 21.11 0.46 -5.57
N ARG A 69 20.69 1.26 -4.58
CA ARG A 69 20.31 0.75 -3.26
C ARG A 69 19.01 -0.05 -3.28
N ALA A 70 18.11 0.25 -4.20
CA ALA A 70 16.84 -0.46 -4.35
C ALA A 70 16.32 -0.36 -5.80
N THR A 71 15.57 -1.37 -6.23
CA THR A 71 14.74 -1.24 -7.43
C THR A 71 13.52 -0.39 -7.10
N VAL A 72 13.18 0.55 -7.97
CA VAL A 72 12.00 1.43 -7.82
C VAL A 72 10.94 1.02 -8.85
N ALA A 73 9.73 0.71 -8.38
CA ALA A 73 8.54 0.54 -9.21
C ALA A 73 7.52 1.66 -8.95
N GLY A 74 6.79 2.07 -9.99
CA GLY A 74 5.93 3.26 -9.97
C GLY A 74 6.69 4.54 -10.39
N PRO A 75 6.15 5.75 -10.11
CA PRO A 75 4.92 6.01 -9.38
C PRO A 75 3.66 5.63 -10.15
N ASP A 76 2.79 4.81 -9.54
CA ASP A 76 1.49 4.42 -10.09
C ASP A 76 0.37 5.21 -9.39
N ALA A 77 -0.53 5.84 -10.14
CA ALA A 77 -1.64 6.59 -9.55
C ALA A 77 -2.58 5.63 -8.81
N VAL A 78 -2.96 5.95 -7.57
CA VAL A 78 -3.83 5.13 -6.72
C VAL A 78 -4.98 5.93 -6.15
N ARG A 79 -6.07 5.22 -5.85
CA ARG A 79 -7.24 5.71 -5.13
C ARG A 79 -7.28 5.10 -3.73
N LEU A 80 -7.41 5.97 -2.73
CA LEU A 80 -7.70 5.56 -1.35
C LEU A 80 -9.18 5.18 -1.22
N VAL A 81 -9.46 4.03 -0.60
CA VAL A 81 -10.83 3.53 -0.40
C VAL A 81 -10.98 2.92 1.00
N GLY A 82 -11.92 3.47 1.76
CA GLY A 82 -12.28 2.99 3.11
C GLY A 82 -11.68 3.81 4.25
N ALA A 83 -10.93 4.87 3.93
CA ALA A 83 -10.42 5.86 4.87
C ALA A 83 -10.33 7.22 4.17
N GLU A 84 -10.25 8.29 4.95
CA GLU A 84 -9.99 9.64 4.46
C GLU A 84 -8.49 9.98 4.59
N LEU A 85 -7.98 10.81 3.66
CA LEU A 85 -6.55 11.14 3.61
C LEU A 85 -6.07 11.83 4.91
N GLU A 86 -6.90 12.70 5.49
CA GLU A 86 -6.60 13.39 6.74
C GLU A 86 -6.46 12.42 7.92
N ASP A 87 -7.09 11.25 7.88
CA ASP A 87 -6.95 10.23 8.91
C ASP A 87 -5.64 9.46 8.72
N ILE A 88 -5.23 9.22 7.47
CA ILE A 88 -3.93 8.60 7.15
C ILE A 88 -2.78 9.45 7.66
N LYS A 89 -2.81 10.77 7.40
CA LYS A 89 -1.78 11.72 7.87
C LYS A 89 -1.66 11.79 9.40
N LYS A 90 -2.66 11.31 10.14
CA LYS A 90 -2.68 11.29 11.61
C LYS A 90 -2.35 9.91 12.21
N LEU A 91 -2.13 8.89 11.38
CA LEU A 91 -1.79 7.56 11.86
C LEU A 91 -0.49 7.61 12.67
N LYS A 92 -0.53 6.94 13.83
CA LYS A 92 0.62 6.80 14.73
C LYS A 92 1.16 5.38 14.80
N LYS A 93 0.46 4.46 14.13
CA LYS A 93 0.72 3.02 14.14
C LYS A 93 0.59 2.53 12.71
N ASP A 94 1.51 1.65 12.32
CA ASP A 94 1.40 0.86 11.11
C ASP A 94 0.29 -0.18 11.22
N ALA A 95 -0.17 -0.64 10.06
CA ALA A 95 -1.07 -1.80 10.01
C ALA A 95 -0.29 -3.06 10.37
N ASP A 96 -0.97 -4.11 10.85
CA ASP A 96 -0.29 -5.39 11.12
C ASP A 96 0.02 -6.17 9.82
N TYR A 97 -0.86 -6.05 8.81
CA TYR A 97 -0.78 -6.82 7.56
C TYR A 97 -1.18 -6.02 6.31
N LEU A 98 -0.56 -6.37 5.18
CA LEU A 98 -0.90 -5.91 3.83
C LEU A 98 -1.20 -7.12 2.94
N VAL A 99 -2.33 -7.08 2.24
CA VAL A 99 -2.67 -8.03 1.17
C VAL A 99 -2.62 -7.33 -0.18
N GLU A 100 -1.88 -7.91 -1.12
CA GLU A 100 -2.00 -7.55 -2.52
C GLU A 100 -2.90 -8.52 -3.27
N TRP A 101 -3.65 -7.96 -4.21
CA TRP A 101 -4.39 -8.71 -5.21
C TRP A 101 -4.16 -8.08 -6.57
N ASP A 102 -3.64 -8.89 -7.49
CA ASP A 102 -3.53 -8.60 -8.91
C ASP A 102 -4.94 -8.75 -9.52
N ILE A 103 -5.50 -7.62 -9.91
CA ILE A 103 -6.89 -7.55 -10.34
C ILE A 103 -6.93 -8.00 -11.81
N PRO A 104 -7.77 -8.99 -12.16
CA PRO A 104 -7.95 -9.40 -13.55
C PRO A 104 -8.33 -8.21 -14.46
N ALA A 105 -7.71 -8.12 -15.63
CA ALA A 105 -7.83 -6.97 -16.53
C ALA A 105 -9.27 -6.69 -17.02
N GLU A 106 -10.16 -7.69 -16.93
CA GLU A 106 -11.58 -7.54 -17.23
C GLU A 106 -12.38 -6.79 -16.15
N ILE A 107 -11.82 -6.59 -14.95
CA ILE A 107 -12.49 -5.93 -13.83
C ILE A 107 -12.23 -4.42 -13.90
N THR A 108 -13.28 -3.66 -14.18
CA THR A 108 -13.21 -2.19 -14.17
C THR A 108 -13.18 -1.62 -12.75
N MET A 109 -12.76 -0.36 -12.61
CA MET A 109 -12.77 0.34 -11.31
C MET A 109 -14.18 0.38 -10.70
N GLU A 110 -15.21 0.59 -11.52
CA GLU A 110 -16.60 0.59 -11.07
C GLU A 110 -17.04 -0.78 -10.53
N GLN A 111 -16.70 -1.85 -11.24
CA GLN A 111 -16.98 -3.22 -10.81
C GLN A 111 -16.24 -3.55 -9.52
N TYR A 112 -14.96 -3.16 -9.43
CA TYR A 112 -14.14 -3.31 -8.23
C TYR A 112 -14.80 -2.64 -7.02
N LEU A 113 -15.17 -1.36 -7.13
CA LEU A 113 -15.77 -0.59 -6.04
C LEU A 113 -17.16 -1.12 -5.66
N THR A 114 -17.96 -1.52 -6.65
CA THR A 114 -19.29 -2.13 -6.42
C THR A 114 -19.17 -3.42 -5.63
N ARG A 115 -18.24 -4.31 -6.03
CA ARG A 115 -17.99 -5.58 -5.32
C ARG A 115 -17.47 -5.32 -3.91
N LYS A 116 -16.54 -4.36 -3.74
CA LYS A 116 -15.99 -3.99 -2.43
C LYS A 116 -17.08 -3.47 -1.49
N LYS A 117 -17.96 -2.59 -1.97
CA LYS A 117 -19.10 -2.08 -1.19
C LYS A 117 -20.07 -3.20 -0.79
N ALA A 118 -20.37 -4.12 -1.71
CA ALA A 118 -21.27 -5.24 -1.44
C ALA A 118 -20.70 -6.25 -0.43
N ASN A 119 -19.38 -6.46 -0.44
CA ASN A 119 -18.73 -7.45 0.43
C ASN A 119 -18.21 -6.87 1.76
N ALA A 120 -18.00 -5.55 1.87
CA ALA A 120 -17.49 -4.93 3.10
C ALA A 120 -18.26 -5.30 4.39
N PRO A 121 -19.62 -5.41 4.39
CA PRO A 121 -20.35 -5.83 5.59
C PRO A 121 -19.98 -7.23 6.11
N LYS A 122 -19.42 -8.10 5.26
CA LYS A 122 -19.04 -9.47 5.63
C LYS A 122 -17.82 -9.54 6.55
N TYR A 123 -17.08 -8.44 6.73
CA TYR A 123 -16.04 -8.40 7.77
C TYR A 123 -16.62 -8.59 9.18
N ALA A 124 -17.92 -8.34 9.39
CA ALA A 124 -18.59 -8.66 10.66
C ALA A 124 -18.57 -10.16 11.01
N GLU A 125 -18.30 -11.04 10.05
CA GLU A 125 -18.16 -12.49 10.26
C GLU A 125 -16.77 -12.88 10.82
N VAL A 126 -15.81 -11.95 10.83
CA VAL A 126 -14.43 -12.15 11.31
C VAL A 126 -14.05 -10.99 12.25
N PRO A 127 -14.68 -10.90 13.44
CA PRO A 127 -14.60 -9.73 14.31
C PRO A 127 -13.20 -9.49 14.91
N GLU A 128 -12.32 -10.48 14.88
CA GLU A 128 -10.92 -10.34 15.30
C GLU A 128 -10.05 -9.58 14.27
N VAL A 129 -10.56 -9.31 13.07
CA VAL A 129 -9.85 -8.57 12.01
C VAL A 129 -10.50 -7.21 11.78
N SER A 130 -9.67 -6.17 11.76
CA SER A 130 -10.08 -4.83 11.35
C SER A 130 -9.52 -4.52 9.97
N PHE A 131 -10.39 -4.37 8.97
CA PHE A 131 -10.02 -3.77 7.69
C PHE A 131 -9.79 -2.28 7.88
N LEU A 132 -8.64 -1.77 7.46
CA LEU A 132 -8.24 -0.38 7.68
C LEU A 132 -8.48 0.48 6.44
N ARG A 133 -7.84 0.12 5.32
CA ARG A 133 -7.85 0.92 4.09
C ARG A 133 -7.43 0.10 2.88
N THR A 134 -7.62 0.68 1.70
CA THR A 134 -7.03 0.16 0.46
C THR A 134 -6.53 1.27 -0.42
N TYR A 135 -5.36 1.05 -1.03
CA TYR A 135 -4.93 1.77 -2.21
C TYR A 135 -5.14 0.87 -3.42
N VAL A 136 -6.00 1.25 -4.35
CA VAL A 136 -6.20 0.56 -5.63
C VAL A 136 -5.61 1.41 -6.75
N ARG A 137 -4.82 0.82 -7.65
CA ARG A 137 -4.30 1.57 -8.80
C ARG A 137 -5.45 2.04 -9.69
N GLU A 138 -5.33 3.25 -10.22
CA GLU A 138 -6.32 3.85 -11.11
C GLU A 138 -6.47 3.07 -12.44
N ASP A 139 -5.42 2.35 -12.86
CA ASP A 139 -5.47 1.42 -13.99
C ASP A 139 -6.03 0.03 -13.63
N THR A 140 -6.47 -0.16 -12.39
CA THR A 140 -6.99 -1.43 -11.87
C THR A 140 -6.05 -2.62 -12.04
N ALA A 141 -4.73 -2.43 -12.10
CA ALA A 141 -3.80 -3.56 -12.18
C ALA A 141 -3.67 -4.33 -10.85
N LYS A 142 -3.67 -3.61 -9.72
CA LYS A 142 -3.63 -4.20 -8.39
C LYS A 142 -4.24 -3.33 -7.30
N CYS A 143 -4.49 -3.94 -6.13
CA CYS A 143 -4.82 -3.21 -4.91
C CYS A 143 -4.05 -3.72 -3.70
N LEU A 144 -3.75 -2.81 -2.76
CA LEU A 144 -3.07 -3.04 -1.49
C LEU A 144 -4.09 -2.82 -0.37
N CYS A 145 -4.48 -3.87 0.34
CA CYS A 145 -5.47 -3.83 1.42
C CYS A 145 -4.80 -4.02 2.78
N PHE A 146 -5.08 -3.14 3.74
CA PHE A 146 -4.42 -3.11 5.05
C PHE A 146 -5.36 -3.62 6.15
N TYR A 147 -4.79 -4.39 7.07
CA TYR A 147 -5.53 -5.03 8.16
C TYR A 147 -4.76 -4.93 9.47
N ASP A 148 -5.49 -4.75 10.57
CA ASP A 148 -5.05 -5.18 11.89
C ASP A 148 -5.67 -6.55 12.17
N ALA A 149 -4.85 -7.50 12.63
CA ALA A 149 -5.26 -8.89 12.84
C ALA A 149 -4.30 -9.59 13.81
N PRO A 150 -4.76 -10.62 14.54
CA PRO A 150 -3.89 -11.36 15.47
C PRO A 150 -2.83 -12.21 14.77
N ASP A 151 -3.13 -12.71 13.56
CA ASP A 151 -2.27 -13.59 12.79
C ASP A 151 -2.63 -13.58 11.29
N GLU A 152 -1.77 -14.21 10.47
CA GLU A 152 -1.99 -14.33 9.02
C GLU A 152 -3.23 -15.15 8.66
N GLU A 153 -3.58 -16.17 9.45
CA GLU A 153 -4.75 -17.01 9.21
C GLU A 153 -6.04 -16.21 9.35
N ALA A 154 -6.10 -15.26 10.29
CA ALA A 154 -7.21 -14.33 10.47
C ALA A 154 -7.39 -13.45 9.23
N VAL A 155 -6.31 -12.93 8.66
CA VAL A 155 -6.36 -12.18 7.40
C VAL A 155 -6.88 -13.06 6.25
N VAL A 156 -6.44 -14.31 6.16
CA VAL A 156 -6.95 -15.27 5.16
C VAL A 156 -8.46 -15.53 5.35
N ARG A 157 -8.95 -15.70 6.59
CA ARG A 157 -10.38 -15.83 6.88
C ARG A 157 -11.16 -14.58 6.43
N ALA A 158 -10.65 -13.39 6.74
CA ALA A 158 -11.27 -12.14 6.35
C ALA A 158 -11.39 -12.00 4.83
N ARG A 159 -10.32 -12.33 4.08
CA ARG A 159 -10.32 -12.33 2.60
C ARG A 159 -11.29 -13.35 2.01
N LYS A 160 -11.40 -14.52 2.62
CA LYS A 160 -12.39 -15.54 2.25
C LYS A 160 -13.82 -15.05 2.46
N ALA A 161 -14.12 -14.41 3.60
CA ALA A 161 -15.45 -13.86 3.89
C ALA A 161 -15.88 -12.84 2.84
N VAL A 162 -14.97 -11.93 2.44
CA VAL A 162 -15.23 -10.94 1.39
C VAL A 162 -15.02 -11.47 -0.04
N SER A 163 -14.81 -12.78 -0.20
CA SER A 163 -14.63 -13.48 -1.48
C SER A 163 -13.62 -12.78 -2.41
N THR A 164 -12.52 -12.28 -1.85
CA THR A 164 -11.47 -11.58 -2.62
C THR A 164 -10.15 -12.35 -2.54
N PRO A 165 -9.49 -12.65 -3.68
CA PRO A 165 -8.24 -13.41 -3.69
C PRO A 165 -7.09 -12.73 -2.96
N ILE A 166 -6.03 -13.51 -2.73
CA ILE A 166 -4.73 -13.08 -2.18
C ILE A 166 -3.69 -13.55 -3.18
N ASP A 167 -2.94 -12.63 -3.78
CA ASP A 167 -1.74 -13.01 -4.54
C ASP A 167 -0.51 -12.95 -3.65
N ARG A 168 -0.43 -11.93 -2.79
CA ARG A 168 0.67 -11.74 -1.84
C ARG A 168 0.11 -11.26 -0.50
N LEU A 169 0.67 -11.75 0.60
CA LEU A 169 0.36 -11.38 1.97
C LEU A 169 1.66 -11.03 2.67
N PHE A 170 1.71 -9.85 3.29
CA PHE A 170 2.86 -9.34 4.00
C PHE A 170 2.46 -9.07 5.44
N LYS A 171 3.20 -9.66 6.38
CA LYS A 171 3.28 -9.10 7.73
C LYS A 171 4.07 -7.79 7.63
N LEU A 172 3.58 -6.73 8.26
CA LEU A 172 4.25 -5.44 8.27
C LEU A 172 5.09 -5.27 9.53
N HIS A 173 6.18 -4.53 9.41
CA HIS A 173 7.01 -4.10 10.52
C HIS A 173 6.49 -2.76 11.03
N ALA A 174 6.12 -2.69 12.31
CA ALA A 174 5.77 -1.47 13.03
C ALA A 174 6.98 -0.78 13.69
#